data_AF-A0A947VVV5-F1
#
_entry.id   AF-A0A947VVV5-F1
#
_cell.length_a   1.000
_cell.length_b   1.000
_cell.length_c   1.000
_cell.angle_alpha   90.00
_cell.angle_beta   90.00
_cell.angle_gamma   90.00
#
_symmetry.space_group_name_H-M   'P 1'
#
loop_
_entity.id
_entity.type
_entity.pdbx_description
1 polymer ?
#
loop_
_entity_poly.entity_id
_entity_poly.type
_entity_poly.pdbx_seq_one_letter_code
_entity_poly.pdbx_strand_id
1 'polypeptide(L)'
;MEQNQTQVSAQAIDASKAGRKKGPVILIFVLLLIFLILICGAVSVFLVFFRGKNSGDDSSTLSTSVSSEAAYDCEQVFDAWVTSNGEDFASCVQDLKFDTCEKPEEFEDSYLGDTKVLLVLDASGSMGEKVAGVYKINAAKKALVDFLEFIPKRVEIALWIYGENGGNPGGAGCTDTSLAINFTTDKSKLKNRINSIKVDEVIANNGWTPIGLTLDKITSKYSDWDSEETNLIVYLVSDGEESCNGNPVKEAKELAATDLKPIINVIGFDVNNTASKQLKEISVAGNGDYYSPKNADELSSVFDNEKEKIKAFDEYKMCMTYAENGASWDVSNAVTDETFCLSGKLTSERFSSALADVPSECGSYFTERYKERDNLMSDFIENLRAGRFQDFENYSDEINQQIKDVEEEFFSD
;
A
#
# COMPACT_ATOMS: atom_id res chain seq x y z
N MET A 1 19.96 51.94 28.99
CA MET A 1 19.10 50.78 28.70
C MET A 1 19.82 50.05 27.58
N GLU A 2 20.83 49.24 27.93
CA GLU A 2 20.68 47.78 28.05
C GLU A 2 20.04 47.19 26.80
N GLN A 3 20.58 46.20 26.12
CA GLN A 3 21.80 45.41 26.24
C GLN A 3 21.79 44.51 24.98
N ASN A 4 22.94 43.97 24.59
CA ASN A 4 23.15 42.56 24.18
C ASN A 4 22.10 41.84 23.31
N GLN A 5 22.44 41.06 22.29
CA GLN A 5 23.70 40.40 21.97
C GLN A 5 23.54 39.69 20.60
N THR A 6 24.62 39.73 19.81
CA THR A 6 25.22 38.58 19.09
C THR A 6 24.40 37.94 17.96
N GLN A 7 24.67 38.25 16.68
CA GLN A 7 25.82 37.84 15.84
C GLN A 7 25.68 36.42 15.24
N VAL A 8 25.62 36.32 13.90
CA VAL A 8 26.72 35.91 12.95
C VAL A 8 26.79 34.38 12.84
N SER A 9 26.16 33.77 11.82
CA SER A 9 26.71 33.46 10.49
C SER A 9 28.04 32.68 10.50
N ALA A 10 28.01 31.42 10.08
CA ALA A 10 28.75 30.89 8.92
C ALA A 10 28.95 29.35 9.00
N GLN A 11 28.30 28.68 8.05
CA GLN A 11 28.78 27.58 7.20
C GLN A 11 29.58 26.37 7.76
N ALA A 12 29.03 25.21 7.36
CA ALA A 12 29.67 24.03 6.77
C ALA A 12 29.66 22.77 7.64
N ILE A 13 28.93 21.75 7.18
CA ILE A 13 29.50 20.50 6.63
C ILE A 13 28.33 19.66 6.10
N ASP A 14 28.42 19.38 4.80
CA ASP A 14 27.71 18.32 4.10
C ASP A 14 28.25 16.96 4.57
N ALA A 15 27.37 16.10 5.07
CA ALA A 15 27.62 14.69 5.26
C ALA A 15 26.29 13.93 5.10
N SER A 16 26.19 13.29 3.94
CA SER A 16 25.14 12.40 3.50
C SER A 16 24.74 11.30 4.49
N LYS A 17 23.52 10.79 4.26
CA LYS A 17 23.00 9.41 4.40
C LYS A 17 22.15 9.07 5.63
N ALA A 18 21.01 8.49 5.28
CA ALA A 18 20.07 7.66 6.04
C ALA A 18 19.08 8.39 6.98
N GLY A 19 17.80 8.39 6.60
CA GLY A 19 16.75 8.97 7.44
C GLY A 19 15.33 8.81 6.87
N ARG A 20 14.93 7.54 6.68
CA ARG A 20 13.57 7.02 6.47
C ARG A 20 12.49 7.93 7.09
N LYS A 21 11.68 8.61 6.28
CA LYS A 21 10.42 9.22 6.75
C LYS A 21 9.28 8.24 6.47
N LYS A 22 9.05 7.32 7.42
CA LYS A 22 7.76 6.63 7.51
C LYS A 22 6.70 7.69 7.87
N GLY A 23 5.57 7.68 7.15
CA GLY A 23 4.51 8.68 7.23
C GLY A 23 3.93 8.88 8.65
N PRO A 24 3.14 9.96 8.85
CA PRO A 24 2.66 10.40 10.16
C PRO A 24 1.80 9.37 10.91
N VAL A 25 1.27 8.35 10.22
CA VAL A 25 0.43 7.29 10.81
C VAL A 25 1.24 6.38 11.75
N ILE A 26 2.48 6.03 11.37
CA ILE A 26 3.34 5.14 12.18
C ILE A 26 3.86 5.88 13.42
N LEU A 27 4.14 7.18 13.31
CA LEU A 27 4.59 7.99 14.44
C LEU A 27 3.48 8.18 15.49
N ILE A 28 2.22 8.29 15.06
CA ILE A 28 1.06 8.38 15.95
C ILE A 28 0.81 7.05 16.68
N PHE A 29 0.97 5.91 16.00
CA PHE A 29 0.86 4.59 16.62
C PHE A 29 1.97 4.32 17.65
N VAL A 30 3.22 4.68 17.35
CA VAL A 30 4.34 4.55 18.28
C VAL A 30 4.16 5.45 19.51
N LEU A 31 3.65 6.67 19.34
CA LEU A 31 3.36 7.58 20.46
C LEU A 31 2.19 7.09 21.33
N LEU A 32 1.16 6.48 20.72
CA LEU A 32 0.05 5.85 21.46
C LEU A 32 0.50 4.61 22.25
N LEU A 33 1.40 3.79 21.69
CA LEU A 33 2.00 2.64 22.36
C LEU A 33 2.83 3.07 23.60
N ILE A 34 3.63 4.13 23.48
CA ILE A 34 4.43 4.66 24.60
C ILE A 34 3.51 5.22 25.71
N PHE A 35 2.39 5.83 25.34
CA PHE A 35 1.42 6.38 26.30
C PHE A 35 0.66 5.28 27.07
N LEU A 36 0.33 4.16 26.41
CA LEU A 36 -0.27 2.97 27.03
C LEU A 36 0.68 2.28 28.03
N ILE A 37 1.98 2.21 27.70
CA ILE A 37 3.00 1.64 28.59
C ILE A 37 3.18 2.49 29.86
N LEU A 38 3.10 3.83 29.75
CA LEU A 38 3.23 4.73 30.90
C LEU A 38 2.00 4.73 31.83
N ILE A 39 0.80 4.49 31.31
CA ILE A 39 -0.42 4.39 32.13
C ILE A 39 -0.46 3.06 32.90
N CYS A 40 0.04 1.96 32.33
CA CYS A 40 0.14 0.68 33.03
C CYS A 40 1.21 0.65 34.14
N GLY A 41 2.30 1.42 34.01
CA GLY A 41 3.37 1.47 35.02
C GLY A 41 3.00 2.18 36.34
N ALA A 42 1.95 2.99 36.37
CA ALA A 42 1.61 3.83 37.54
C ALA A 42 0.74 3.12 38.59
N VAL A 43 0.18 1.94 38.28
CA VAL A 43 -0.78 1.25 39.18
C VAL A 43 -0.09 0.37 40.24
N SER A 44 1.19 0.03 40.06
CA SER A 44 1.87 -0.98 40.89
C SER A 44 2.64 -0.44 42.11
N VAL A 45 2.60 0.87 42.41
CA VAL A 45 3.44 1.47 43.48
C VAL A 45 2.66 1.87 44.75
N PHE A 46 1.33 1.77 44.78
CA PHE A 46 0.55 2.40 45.86
C PHE A 46 0.10 1.49 47.03
N LEU A 47 0.51 0.21 47.11
CA LEU A 47 -0.05 -0.74 48.12
C LEU A 47 0.92 -1.27 49.20
N VAL A 48 2.15 -0.75 49.35
CA VAL A 48 3.13 -1.32 50.32
C VAL A 48 3.34 -0.51 51.61
N PHE A 49 2.68 0.63 51.81
CA PHE A 49 2.82 1.40 53.06
C PHE A 49 1.50 1.43 53.85
N PHE A 50 1.25 0.47 54.73
CA PHE A 50 0.70 0.69 56.09
C PHE A 50 0.49 -0.64 56.86
N ARG A 51 0.80 -0.58 58.18
CA ARG A 51 0.65 -1.58 59.27
C ARG A 51 1.85 -2.52 59.43
N GLY A 52 2.47 -2.67 60.59
CA GLY A 52 2.17 -2.18 61.93
C GLY A 52 3.11 -2.90 62.91
N LYS A 53 3.67 -2.15 63.85
CA LYS A 53 4.73 -2.52 64.81
C LYS A 53 4.12 -2.94 66.15
N ASN A 54 4.66 -4.00 66.78
CA ASN A 54 4.68 -4.39 68.22
C ASN A 54 4.79 -5.94 68.33
N SER A 55 5.44 -6.63 69.27
CA SER A 55 6.28 -6.44 70.47
C SER A 55 6.91 -7.84 70.74
N GLY A 56 8.16 -8.04 71.16
CA GLY A 56 8.62 -8.01 72.55
C GLY A 56 8.91 -9.42 73.14
N ASP A 57 10.16 -9.61 73.58
CA ASP A 57 10.75 -10.55 74.58
C ASP A 57 11.14 -12.03 74.31
N ASP A 58 12.47 -12.23 74.43
CA ASP A 58 13.27 -13.20 75.20
C ASP A 58 12.90 -14.69 75.31
N SER A 59 13.86 -15.54 74.91
CA SER A 59 14.66 -16.37 75.85
C SER A 59 15.36 -17.51 75.12
N SER A 60 16.64 -17.70 75.43
CA SER A 60 17.46 -18.82 75.00
C SER A 60 17.09 -20.10 75.77
N THR A 61 17.08 -21.26 75.09
CA THR A 61 17.72 -22.48 75.60
C THR A 61 17.68 -23.60 74.55
N LEU A 62 18.86 -24.18 74.35
CA LEU A 62 19.15 -25.37 73.57
C LEU A 62 18.54 -26.60 74.25
N SER A 63 17.72 -27.38 73.54
CA SER A 63 17.54 -28.80 73.87
C SER A 63 17.37 -29.61 72.59
N THR A 64 18.31 -30.53 72.42
CA THR A 64 18.37 -31.52 71.37
C THR A 64 17.30 -32.56 71.62
N SER A 65 16.40 -32.77 70.65
CA SER A 65 15.70 -34.04 70.50
C SER A 65 15.60 -34.37 69.03
N VAL A 66 16.25 -35.46 68.67
CA VAL A 66 16.23 -36.08 67.35
C VAL A 66 14.83 -36.67 67.15
N SER A 67 14.07 -36.12 66.21
CA SER A 67 13.03 -36.83 65.49
C SER A 67 13.39 -36.78 64.02
N SER A 68 13.56 -37.95 63.41
CA SER A 68 13.77 -38.11 61.98
C SER A 68 12.50 -37.69 61.24
N GLU A 69 12.33 -36.41 60.98
CA GLU A 69 11.47 -35.94 59.90
C GLU A 69 12.16 -36.34 58.60
N ALA A 70 11.49 -37.12 57.77
CA ALA A 70 11.94 -37.31 56.41
C ALA A 70 12.04 -35.91 55.80
N ALA A 71 13.26 -35.47 55.44
CA ALA A 71 13.43 -34.22 54.71
C ALA A 71 12.52 -34.30 53.48
N TYR A 72 11.50 -33.44 53.42
CA TYR A 72 10.61 -33.41 52.28
C TYR A 72 11.42 -33.08 51.04
N ASP A 73 11.31 -33.91 50.01
CA ASP A 73 11.81 -33.58 48.69
C ASP A 73 10.84 -32.57 48.05
N CYS A 74 11.07 -31.29 48.34
CA CYS A 74 10.18 -30.21 47.89
C CYS A 74 10.11 -30.08 46.36
N GLU A 75 11.14 -30.57 45.64
CA GLU A 75 11.12 -30.68 44.18
C GLU A 75 10.10 -31.72 43.73
N GLN A 76 10.14 -32.92 44.32
CA GLN A 76 9.16 -33.97 44.03
C GLN A 76 7.72 -33.54 44.38
N VAL A 77 7.53 -32.81 45.49
CA VAL A 77 6.21 -32.27 45.87
C VAL A 77 5.73 -31.23 44.84
N PHE A 78 6.63 -30.35 44.38
CA PHE A 78 6.31 -29.38 43.33
C PHE A 78 5.95 -30.05 42.01
N ASP A 79 6.73 -31.03 41.56
CA ASP A 79 6.47 -31.75 40.32
C ASP A 79 5.16 -32.54 40.36
N ALA A 80 4.84 -33.15 41.49
CA ALA A 80 3.55 -33.82 41.70
C ALA A 80 2.38 -32.82 41.68
N TRP A 81 2.56 -31.64 42.27
CA TRP A 81 1.59 -30.56 42.21
C TRP A 81 1.39 -30.08 40.77
N VAL A 82 2.48 -29.82 40.03
CA VAL A 82 2.43 -29.42 38.61
C VAL A 82 1.81 -30.51 37.74
N THR A 83 2.02 -31.78 38.04
CA THR A 83 1.39 -32.87 37.27
C THR A 83 -0.12 -32.93 37.51
N SER A 84 -0.55 -32.67 38.75
CA SER A 84 -1.96 -32.76 39.15
C SER A 84 -2.75 -31.49 38.86
N ASN A 85 -2.07 -30.35 38.79
CA ASN A 85 -2.65 -29.01 38.63
C ASN A 85 -2.10 -28.27 37.41
N GLY A 86 -1.35 -28.97 36.57
CA GLY A 86 -0.70 -28.41 35.38
C GLY A 86 -1.72 -27.87 34.40
N GLU A 87 -1.39 -26.73 33.82
CA GLU A 87 -2.30 -26.01 32.96
C GLU A 87 -1.99 -26.31 31.50
N ASP A 88 -3.06 -26.61 30.76
CA ASP A 88 -2.98 -26.69 29.31
C ASP A 88 -2.88 -25.28 28.72
N PHE A 89 -1.66 -24.75 28.57
CA PHE A 89 -1.43 -23.46 27.92
C PHE A 89 -1.63 -23.51 26.41
N ALA A 90 -1.45 -24.68 25.79
CA ALA A 90 -1.64 -24.85 24.35
C ALA A 90 -3.10 -24.57 23.93
N SER A 91 -4.07 -24.89 24.80
CA SER A 91 -5.47 -24.52 24.59
C SER A 91 -5.75 -23.01 24.47
N CYS A 92 -4.84 -22.14 24.91
CA CYS A 92 -5.00 -20.69 24.75
C CYS A 92 -4.61 -20.21 23.35
N VAL A 93 -3.73 -20.93 22.64
CA VAL A 93 -3.12 -20.48 21.39
C VAL A 93 -4.03 -20.84 20.21
N GLN A 94 -4.36 -19.84 19.40
CA GLN A 94 -5.26 -19.95 18.26
C GLN A 94 -4.50 -20.34 16.98
N ASP A 95 -5.15 -21.02 16.05
CA ASP A 95 -4.62 -21.21 14.69
C ASP A 95 -5.16 -20.07 13.81
N LEU A 96 -4.28 -19.17 13.37
CA LEU A 96 -4.66 -18.04 12.53
C LEU A 96 -4.61 -18.46 11.07
N LYS A 97 -5.71 -18.19 10.35
CA LYS A 97 -5.79 -18.37 8.91
C LYS A 97 -6.24 -17.06 8.31
N PHE A 98 -5.40 -16.50 7.45
CA PHE A 98 -5.72 -15.28 6.75
C PHE A 98 -6.44 -15.61 5.44
N ASP A 99 -7.34 -14.71 5.05
CA ASP A 99 -8.07 -14.83 3.80
C ASP A 99 -7.11 -14.81 2.60
N THR A 100 -7.53 -15.41 1.50
CA THR A 100 -6.77 -15.35 0.24
C THR A 100 -7.70 -14.87 -0.85
N CYS A 101 -7.18 -14.04 -1.75
CA CYS A 101 -7.92 -13.56 -2.90
C CYS A 101 -7.48 -14.34 -4.13
N GLU A 102 -8.45 -14.93 -4.83
CA GLU A 102 -8.16 -15.54 -6.12
C GLU A 102 -7.90 -14.44 -7.15
N LYS A 103 -6.78 -14.57 -7.86
CA LYS A 103 -6.51 -13.78 -9.06
C LYS A 103 -7.61 -14.08 -10.09
N PRO A 104 -8.41 -13.10 -10.54
CA PRO A 104 -9.60 -13.48 -11.29
C PRO A 104 -9.31 -13.81 -12.76
N GLU A 105 -10.14 -14.69 -13.33
CA GLU A 105 -10.00 -15.20 -14.71
C GLU A 105 -10.81 -14.36 -15.74
N GLU A 106 -11.97 -13.78 -15.35
CA GLU A 106 -12.78 -12.76 -16.07
C GLU A 106 -13.62 -11.99 -15.03
N PHE A 107 -13.94 -10.70 -15.24
CA PHE A 107 -14.25 -9.76 -14.13
C PHE A 107 -15.58 -8.98 -14.26
N GLU A 108 -16.31 -8.85 -13.13
CA GLU A 108 -17.61 -8.15 -12.98
C GLU A 108 -17.46 -6.78 -12.27
N ASP A 109 -18.47 -5.88 -12.40
CA ASP A 109 -18.37 -4.43 -12.11
C ASP A 109 -18.15 -4.11 -10.63
N SER A 110 -16.92 -3.71 -10.25
CA SER A 110 -16.69 -2.62 -9.28
C SER A 110 -15.22 -2.28 -9.02
N TYR A 111 -14.97 -1.05 -8.55
CA TYR A 111 -13.76 -0.60 -7.84
C TYR A 111 -12.51 -0.18 -8.70
N LEU A 112 -11.96 1.06 -8.55
CA LEU A 112 -10.61 1.64 -8.95
C LEU A 112 -10.00 2.74 -8.01
N GLY A 113 -9.29 2.42 -6.93
CA GLY A 113 -8.89 3.32 -5.81
C GLY A 113 -7.80 4.37 -6.10
N ASP A 114 -6.65 3.95 -6.65
CA ASP A 114 -5.44 4.80 -6.78
C ASP A 114 -4.97 4.97 -8.23
N THR A 115 -5.73 4.42 -9.17
CA THR A 115 -5.46 4.53 -10.60
C THR A 115 -5.82 5.93 -11.10
N LYS A 116 -4.90 6.55 -11.83
CA LYS A 116 -5.12 7.77 -12.60
C LYS A 116 -4.98 7.47 -14.08
N VAL A 117 -5.87 8.02 -14.89
CA VAL A 117 -5.89 7.79 -16.34
C VAL A 117 -5.58 9.09 -17.07
N LEU A 118 -4.53 9.09 -17.90
CA LEU A 118 -4.19 10.21 -18.77
C LEU A 118 -4.57 9.88 -20.21
N LEU A 119 -5.60 10.55 -20.73
CA LEU A 119 -5.97 10.45 -22.14
C LEU A 119 -5.11 11.43 -22.94
N VAL A 120 -4.37 10.95 -23.93
CA VAL A 120 -3.59 11.78 -24.85
C VAL A 120 -4.22 11.67 -26.25
N LEU A 121 -4.82 12.76 -26.71
CA LEU A 121 -5.57 12.80 -27.96
C LEU A 121 -4.81 13.58 -29.04
N ASP A 122 -4.57 12.91 -30.16
CA ASP A 122 -4.16 13.54 -31.42
C ASP A 122 -5.32 14.36 -32.02
N ALA A 123 -5.07 15.65 -32.23
CA ALA A 123 -5.98 16.55 -32.95
C ALA A 123 -5.29 17.19 -34.17
N SER A 124 -4.23 16.57 -34.69
CA SER A 124 -3.50 16.99 -35.89
C SER A 124 -4.36 16.94 -37.16
N GLY A 125 -3.85 17.52 -38.25
CA GLY A 125 -4.59 17.64 -39.51
C GLY A 125 -5.07 16.29 -40.10
N SER A 126 -4.29 15.22 -39.94
CA SER A 126 -4.64 13.87 -40.43
C SER A 126 -5.90 13.31 -39.76
N MET A 127 -6.16 13.69 -38.51
CA MET A 127 -7.38 13.32 -37.79
C MET A 127 -8.65 13.94 -38.41
N GLY A 128 -8.49 14.93 -39.30
CA GLY A 128 -9.54 15.49 -40.14
C GLY A 128 -9.92 14.64 -41.35
N GLU A 129 -9.23 13.54 -41.62
CA GLU A 129 -9.58 12.58 -42.67
C GLU A 129 -10.74 11.66 -42.27
N LYS A 130 -11.29 10.94 -43.25
CA LYS A 130 -12.38 9.99 -43.02
C LYS A 130 -11.92 8.54 -43.17
N VAL A 131 -12.35 7.71 -42.23
CA VAL A 131 -12.28 6.26 -42.31
C VAL A 131 -13.70 5.70 -42.29
N ALA A 132 -14.03 4.82 -43.23
CA ALA A 132 -15.38 4.27 -43.40
C ALA A 132 -16.51 5.34 -43.40
N GLY A 133 -16.23 6.54 -43.92
CA GLY A 133 -17.19 7.65 -44.00
C GLY A 133 -17.31 8.53 -42.75
N VAL A 134 -16.63 8.18 -41.65
CA VAL A 134 -16.60 8.93 -40.39
C VAL A 134 -15.27 9.66 -40.25
N TYR A 135 -15.28 10.91 -39.80
CA TYR A 135 -14.06 11.64 -39.50
C TYR A 135 -13.29 10.98 -38.36
N LYS A 136 -11.97 10.79 -38.51
CA LYS A 136 -11.16 10.07 -37.53
C LYS A 136 -11.25 10.73 -36.14
N ILE A 137 -11.16 12.05 -36.05
CA ILE A 137 -11.33 12.79 -34.80
C ILE A 137 -12.70 12.55 -34.15
N ASN A 138 -13.78 12.40 -34.93
CA ASN A 138 -15.09 12.11 -34.37
C ASN A 138 -15.18 10.69 -33.79
N ALA A 139 -14.56 9.71 -34.46
CA ALA A 139 -14.48 8.35 -33.94
C ALA A 139 -13.67 8.31 -32.64
N ALA A 140 -12.51 8.96 -32.60
CA ALA A 140 -11.67 9.06 -31.39
C ALA A 140 -12.40 9.76 -30.24
N LYS A 141 -13.05 10.91 -30.50
CA LYS A 141 -13.86 11.61 -29.50
C LYS A 141 -14.98 10.73 -28.95
N LYS A 142 -15.70 10.01 -29.81
CA LYS A 142 -16.78 9.11 -29.40
C LYS A 142 -16.23 8.01 -28.49
N ALA A 143 -15.18 7.31 -28.93
CA ALA A 143 -14.58 6.22 -28.15
C ALA A 143 -14.09 6.69 -26.77
N LEU A 144 -13.42 7.84 -26.70
CA LEU A 144 -13.00 8.42 -25.42
C LEU A 144 -14.20 8.82 -24.54
N VAL A 145 -15.25 9.43 -25.10
CA VAL A 145 -16.45 9.79 -24.33
C VAL A 145 -17.17 8.55 -23.79
N ASP A 146 -17.26 7.49 -24.59
CA ASP A 146 -17.86 6.22 -24.15
C ASP A 146 -17.01 5.59 -23.04
N PHE A 147 -15.67 5.57 -23.19
CA PHE A 147 -14.73 5.11 -22.15
C PHE A 147 -14.90 5.88 -20.83
N LEU A 148 -15.06 7.21 -20.89
CA LEU A 148 -15.32 8.03 -19.70
C LEU A 148 -16.60 7.62 -18.96
N GLU A 149 -17.64 7.12 -19.66
CA GLU A 149 -18.90 6.73 -19.00
C GLU A 149 -18.71 5.52 -18.09
N PHE A 150 -17.81 4.61 -18.45
CA PHE A 150 -17.57 3.36 -17.73
C PHE A 150 -16.57 3.46 -16.58
N ILE A 151 -15.55 4.32 -16.69
CA ILE A 151 -14.53 4.43 -15.64
C ILE A 151 -15.18 4.72 -14.26
N PRO A 152 -14.95 3.92 -13.21
CA PRO A 152 -15.44 4.21 -11.86
C PRO A 152 -15.29 5.67 -11.42
N LYS A 153 -16.31 6.22 -10.76
CA LYS A 153 -16.42 7.66 -10.41
C LYS A 153 -15.24 8.23 -9.59
N ARG A 154 -14.45 7.37 -8.96
CA ARG A 154 -13.33 7.77 -8.10
C ARG A 154 -11.99 7.87 -8.84
N VAL A 155 -11.87 7.30 -10.03
CA VAL A 155 -10.67 7.46 -10.87
C VAL A 155 -10.57 8.90 -11.32
N GLU A 156 -9.39 9.46 -11.11
CA GLU A 156 -9.08 10.77 -11.66
C GLU A 156 -8.57 10.62 -13.09
N ILE A 157 -9.15 11.42 -13.97
CA ILE A 157 -8.84 11.39 -15.40
C ILE A 157 -8.33 12.76 -15.83
N ALA A 158 -7.26 12.79 -16.61
CA ALA A 158 -6.73 13.97 -17.26
C ALA A 158 -6.85 13.84 -18.79
N LEU A 159 -6.86 14.98 -19.46
CA LEU A 159 -6.87 15.06 -20.93
C LEU A 159 -5.71 15.94 -21.40
N TRP A 160 -4.82 15.33 -22.16
CA TRP A 160 -3.77 15.99 -22.91
C TRP A 160 -4.12 15.99 -24.40
N ILE A 161 -3.86 17.09 -25.09
CA ILE A 161 -4.14 17.23 -26.52
C ILE A 161 -2.92 17.83 -27.21
N TYR A 162 -2.59 17.33 -28.40
CA TYR A 162 -1.61 17.96 -29.28
C TYR A 162 -2.17 18.14 -30.70
N GLY A 163 -1.57 19.07 -31.45
CA GLY A 163 -1.92 19.34 -32.86
C GLY A 163 -3.24 20.12 -33.08
N GLU A 164 -3.94 20.52 -32.02
CA GLU A 164 -5.25 21.16 -32.09
C GLU A 164 -5.22 22.57 -32.71
N ASN A 165 -4.19 23.38 -32.41
CA ASN A 165 -4.09 24.78 -32.85
C ASN A 165 -3.30 24.92 -34.16
N GLY A 166 -2.51 23.91 -34.51
CA GLY A 166 -1.69 23.86 -35.72
C GLY A 166 -0.59 24.91 -35.79
N GLY A 167 -0.28 25.37 -37.00
CA GLY A 167 0.79 26.34 -37.26
C GLY A 167 1.94 25.80 -38.11
N ASN A 168 3.00 26.61 -38.26
CA ASN A 168 4.09 26.29 -39.19
C ASN A 168 4.95 25.11 -38.70
N PRO A 169 5.37 24.20 -39.62
CA PRO A 169 6.33 23.14 -39.30
C PRO A 169 7.65 23.73 -38.80
N GLY A 170 8.24 23.13 -37.76
CA GLY A 170 9.47 23.61 -37.13
C GLY A 170 9.32 24.91 -36.32
N GLY A 171 8.08 25.38 -36.13
CA GLY A 171 7.72 26.53 -35.29
C GLY A 171 6.59 26.18 -34.32
N ALA A 172 5.58 27.05 -34.23
CA ALA A 172 4.48 26.91 -33.27
C ALA A 172 3.74 25.56 -33.36
N GLY A 173 3.61 24.99 -34.57
CA GLY A 173 2.93 23.71 -34.76
C GLY A 173 3.63 22.52 -34.10
N CYS A 174 4.97 22.57 -33.96
CA CYS A 174 5.73 21.54 -33.27
C CYS A 174 5.88 21.75 -31.77
N THR A 175 5.29 22.83 -31.24
CA THR A 175 5.17 23.09 -29.81
C THR A 175 3.73 22.97 -29.30
N ASP A 176 2.79 22.66 -30.21
CA ASP A 176 1.35 22.58 -29.97
C ASP A 176 0.97 21.29 -29.24
N THR A 177 1.18 21.30 -27.93
CA THR A 177 0.84 20.21 -27.02
C THR A 177 0.57 20.78 -25.64
N SER A 178 -0.58 20.42 -25.05
CA SER A 178 -1.06 21.00 -23.81
C SER A 178 -1.93 20.06 -22.98
N LEU A 179 -1.83 20.21 -21.66
CA LEU A 179 -2.77 19.62 -20.71
C LEU A 179 -4.09 20.39 -20.77
N ALA A 180 -5.06 19.87 -21.51
CA ALA A 180 -6.35 20.50 -21.71
C ALA A 180 -7.23 20.46 -20.45
N ILE A 181 -7.20 19.34 -19.71
CA ILE A 181 -7.88 19.16 -18.42
C ILE A 181 -6.91 18.43 -17.49
N ASN A 182 -6.63 19.02 -16.32
CA ASN A 182 -5.90 18.31 -15.27
C ASN A 182 -6.77 17.26 -14.60
N PHE A 183 -6.14 16.31 -13.90
CA PHE A 183 -6.79 15.21 -13.19
C PHE A 183 -8.03 15.65 -12.42
N THR A 184 -9.15 15.00 -12.72
CA THR A 184 -10.45 15.28 -12.13
C THR A 184 -11.36 14.05 -12.19
N THR A 185 -12.26 13.94 -11.22
CA THR A 185 -13.38 12.98 -11.25
C THR A 185 -14.61 13.54 -11.99
N ASP A 186 -14.58 14.82 -12.40
CA ASP A 186 -15.65 15.44 -13.18
C ASP A 186 -15.60 15.03 -14.65
N LYS A 187 -16.23 13.89 -14.93
CA LYS A 187 -16.41 13.36 -16.29
C LYS A 187 -17.13 14.32 -17.23
N SER A 188 -18.01 15.18 -16.72
CA SER A 188 -18.75 16.14 -17.55
C SER A 188 -17.81 17.19 -18.11
N LYS A 189 -16.85 17.65 -17.32
CA LYS A 189 -15.80 18.59 -17.77
C LYS A 189 -14.95 17.99 -18.89
N LEU A 190 -14.53 16.74 -18.75
CA LEU A 190 -13.78 16.01 -19.78
C LEU A 190 -14.62 15.81 -21.04
N LYS A 191 -15.85 15.29 -20.91
CA LYS A 191 -16.79 15.10 -22.03
C LYS A 191 -17.04 16.40 -22.79
N ASN A 192 -17.24 17.52 -22.09
CA ASN A 192 -17.43 18.82 -22.71
C ASN A 192 -16.18 19.28 -23.47
N ARG A 193 -14.98 19.08 -22.91
CA ARG A 193 -13.73 19.47 -23.56
C ARG A 193 -13.39 18.62 -24.78
N ILE A 194 -13.62 17.31 -24.71
CA ILE A 194 -13.45 16.41 -25.86
C ILE A 194 -14.43 16.82 -26.96
N ASN A 195 -15.70 17.04 -26.61
CA ASN A 195 -16.73 17.42 -27.58
C ASN A 195 -16.52 18.79 -28.21
N SER A 196 -15.81 19.72 -27.54
CA SER A 196 -15.53 21.06 -28.08
C SER A 196 -14.55 21.06 -29.25
N ILE A 197 -13.76 20.00 -29.45
CA ILE A 197 -12.83 19.87 -30.58
C ILE A 197 -13.65 19.73 -31.86
N LYS A 198 -13.65 20.75 -32.73
CA LYS A 198 -14.48 20.72 -33.96
C LYS A 198 -13.69 20.15 -35.12
N VAL A 199 -14.33 19.27 -35.90
CA VAL A 199 -13.75 18.70 -37.13
C VAL A 199 -13.28 19.81 -38.08
N ASP A 200 -14.11 20.84 -38.28
CA ASP A 200 -13.78 21.95 -39.19
C ASP A 200 -12.52 22.70 -38.74
N GLU A 201 -12.29 22.82 -37.43
CA GLU A 201 -11.09 23.46 -36.86
C GLU A 201 -9.86 22.55 -37.01
N VAL A 202 -9.98 21.25 -36.76
CA VAL A 202 -8.90 20.27 -37.00
C VAL A 202 -8.45 20.28 -38.46
N ILE A 203 -9.40 20.28 -39.40
CA ILE A 203 -9.12 20.37 -40.85
C ILE A 203 -8.48 21.72 -41.19
N ALA A 204 -9.00 22.82 -40.65
CA ALA A 204 -8.52 24.17 -40.97
C ALA A 204 -7.12 24.46 -40.40
N ASN A 205 -6.84 24.00 -39.19
CA ASN A 205 -5.57 24.24 -38.50
C ASN A 205 -4.45 23.39 -39.06
N ASN A 206 -4.78 22.21 -39.60
CA ASN A 206 -3.85 21.28 -40.23
C ASN A 206 -2.59 21.08 -39.37
N GLY A 207 -2.80 20.76 -38.10
CA GLY A 207 -1.73 20.70 -37.11
C GLY A 207 -0.79 19.52 -37.27
N TRP A 208 0.32 19.58 -36.53
CA TRP A 208 1.40 18.60 -36.55
C TRP A 208 1.29 17.64 -35.36
N THR A 209 2.07 16.56 -35.40
CA THR A 209 2.05 15.43 -34.45
C THR A 209 3.32 15.41 -33.59
N PRO A 210 3.45 16.28 -32.56
CA PRO A 210 4.62 16.33 -31.67
C PRO A 210 4.50 15.33 -30.50
N ILE A 211 4.52 14.03 -30.79
CA ILE A 211 4.34 12.96 -29.80
C ILE A 211 5.49 12.98 -28.78
N GLY A 212 6.75 13.06 -29.24
CA GLY A 212 7.93 13.08 -28.38
C GLY A 212 7.91 14.25 -27.41
N LEU A 213 7.62 15.47 -27.89
CA LEU A 213 7.48 16.62 -27.00
C LEU A 213 6.32 16.45 -26.00
N THR A 214 5.24 15.80 -26.41
CA THR A 214 4.10 15.52 -25.51
C THR A 214 4.53 14.60 -24.37
N LEU A 215 5.23 13.50 -24.68
CA LEU A 215 5.73 12.56 -23.68
C LEU A 215 6.77 13.20 -22.74
N ASP A 216 7.72 13.98 -23.28
CA ASP A 216 8.69 14.75 -22.48
C ASP A 216 8.00 15.73 -21.50
N LYS A 217 6.96 16.43 -21.95
CA LYS A 217 6.20 17.31 -21.07
C LYS A 217 5.41 16.55 -20.00
N ILE A 218 4.91 15.34 -20.31
CA ILE A 218 4.25 14.47 -19.33
C ILE A 218 5.27 14.05 -18.26
N THR A 219 6.46 13.58 -18.67
CA THR A 219 7.57 13.25 -17.77
C THR A 219 7.91 14.41 -16.85
N SER A 220 8.11 15.60 -17.42
CA SER A 220 8.43 16.81 -16.66
C SER A 220 7.30 17.24 -15.72
N LYS A 221 6.04 16.98 -16.07
CA LYS A 221 4.87 17.41 -15.29
C LYS A 221 4.65 16.56 -14.04
N TYR A 222 5.00 15.28 -14.11
CA TYR A 222 4.74 14.27 -13.08
C TYR A 222 6.03 13.64 -12.53
N SER A 223 7.17 14.32 -12.65
CA SER A 223 8.48 13.84 -12.19
C SER A 223 8.58 13.59 -10.69
N ASP A 224 7.73 14.25 -9.90
CA ASP A 224 7.71 14.18 -8.44
C ASP A 224 6.73 13.12 -7.92
N TRP A 225 6.11 12.33 -8.80
CA TRP A 225 5.21 11.24 -8.42
C TRP A 225 5.96 9.91 -8.39
N ASP A 226 5.50 9.00 -7.53
CA ASP A 226 6.01 7.64 -7.45
C ASP A 226 4.90 6.60 -7.55
N SER A 227 5.31 5.37 -7.87
CA SER A 227 4.44 4.21 -8.06
C SER A 227 3.88 3.62 -6.77
N GLU A 228 4.38 4.01 -5.59
CA GLU A 228 3.80 3.59 -4.30
C GLU A 228 2.52 4.39 -3.99
N GLU A 229 2.45 5.65 -4.45
CA GLU A 229 1.32 6.55 -4.22
C GLU A 229 0.35 6.67 -5.40
N THR A 230 0.77 6.38 -6.63
CA THR A 230 -0.07 6.58 -7.83
C THR A 230 0.26 5.59 -8.93
N ASN A 231 -0.77 4.92 -9.46
CA ASN A 231 -0.67 4.17 -10.71
C ASN A 231 -1.18 5.04 -11.88
N LEU A 232 -0.29 5.42 -12.81
CA LEU A 232 -0.64 6.23 -13.98
C LEU A 232 -0.72 5.37 -15.25
N ILE A 233 -1.90 5.28 -15.84
CA ILE A 233 -2.13 4.65 -17.14
C ILE A 233 -2.36 5.74 -18.20
N VAL A 234 -1.55 5.73 -19.26
CA VAL A 234 -1.63 6.67 -20.38
C VAL A 234 -2.25 5.98 -21.59
N TYR A 235 -3.29 6.57 -22.18
CA TYR A 235 -3.87 6.14 -23.44
C TYR A 235 -3.58 7.17 -24.53
N LEU A 236 -2.60 6.88 -25.39
CA LEU A 236 -2.25 7.69 -26.55
C LEU A 236 -3.04 7.26 -27.78
N VAL A 237 -3.97 8.12 -28.25
CA VAL A 237 -4.73 7.88 -29.48
C VAL A 237 -4.16 8.75 -30.60
N SER A 238 -3.58 8.12 -31.63
CA SER A 238 -2.98 8.82 -32.78
C SER A 238 -3.25 8.09 -34.10
N ASP A 239 -3.38 8.84 -35.19
CA ASP A 239 -3.50 8.30 -36.55
C ASP A 239 -2.24 8.51 -37.42
N GLY A 240 -1.12 8.94 -36.81
CA GLY A 240 0.07 9.37 -37.53
C GLY A 240 1.39 9.05 -36.84
N GLU A 241 2.47 9.29 -37.57
CA GLU A 241 3.83 9.28 -37.03
C GLU A 241 4.23 10.67 -36.53
N GLU A 242 5.26 10.71 -35.68
CA GLU A 242 5.92 11.94 -35.26
C GLU A 242 6.33 12.78 -36.48
N SER A 243 5.83 14.02 -36.54
CA SER A 243 6.06 14.92 -37.66
C SER A 243 6.89 16.16 -37.29
N CYS A 244 7.49 16.18 -36.11
CA CYS A 244 8.17 17.35 -35.54
C CYS A 244 9.64 17.11 -35.15
N ASN A 245 10.26 16.08 -35.73
CA ASN A 245 11.65 15.67 -35.49
C ASN A 245 11.96 15.26 -34.03
N GLY A 246 10.94 14.91 -33.24
CA GLY A 246 11.10 14.30 -31.93
C GLY A 246 11.55 12.84 -32.02
N ASN A 247 11.89 12.25 -30.87
CA ASN A 247 12.11 10.81 -30.74
C ASN A 247 11.12 10.21 -29.73
N PRO A 248 9.88 9.92 -30.13
CA PRO A 248 8.84 9.53 -29.19
C PRO A 248 9.13 8.20 -28.48
N VAL A 249 9.87 7.29 -29.10
CA VAL A 249 10.28 6.01 -28.48
C VAL A 249 11.26 6.25 -27.33
N LYS A 250 12.23 7.17 -27.51
CA LYS A 250 13.14 7.59 -26.44
C LYS A 250 12.35 8.24 -25.29
N GLU A 251 11.46 9.17 -25.60
CA GLU A 251 10.70 9.89 -24.57
C GLU A 251 9.72 8.97 -23.81
N ALA A 252 9.12 7.99 -24.49
CA ALA A 252 8.32 6.94 -23.86
C ALA A 252 9.14 6.11 -22.87
N LYS A 253 10.35 5.71 -23.28
CA LYS A 253 11.28 4.96 -22.41
C LYS A 253 11.70 5.78 -21.20
N GLU A 254 11.95 7.08 -21.38
CA GLU A 254 12.32 7.99 -20.28
C GLU A 254 11.15 8.19 -19.31
N LEU A 255 9.93 8.33 -19.83
CA LEU A 255 8.72 8.41 -19.02
C LEU A 255 8.50 7.13 -18.19
N ALA A 256 8.59 5.95 -18.80
CA ALA A 256 8.44 4.67 -18.11
C ALA A 256 9.58 4.34 -17.12
N ALA A 257 10.74 4.99 -17.25
CA ALA A 257 11.87 4.81 -16.33
C ALA A 257 11.83 5.74 -15.11
N THR A 258 10.82 6.60 -14.98
CA THR A 258 10.59 7.42 -13.77
C THR A 258 10.15 6.56 -12.59
N ASP A 259 10.24 7.09 -11.36
CA ASP A 259 9.74 6.38 -10.16
C ASP A 259 8.22 6.14 -10.19
N LEU A 260 7.48 6.94 -10.99
CA LEU A 260 6.06 6.75 -11.29
C LEU A 260 5.78 5.49 -12.12
N LYS A 261 6.74 5.05 -12.95
CA LYS A 261 6.64 3.87 -13.84
C LYS A 261 5.28 3.77 -14.58
N PRO A 262 4.84 4.82 -15.27
CA PRO A 262 3.56 4.81 -15.96
C PRO A 262 3.54 3.81 -17.11
N ILE A 263 2.34 3.31 -17.41
CA ILE A 263 2.07 2.42 -18.53
C ILE A 263 1.53 3.24 -19.70
N ILE A 264 2.10 3.04 -20.89
CA ILE A 264 1.72 3.81 -22.08
C ILE A 264 1.07 2.89 -23.11
N ASN A 265 -0.24 2.80 -23.04
CA ASN A 265 -1.07 2.15 -24.04
C ASN A 265 -1.21 3.05 -25.27
N VAL A 266 -0.96 2.50 -26.46
CA VAL A 266 -0.98 3.26 -27.71
C VAL A 266 -2.01 2.70 -28.67
N ILE A 267 -2.94 3.55 -29.10
CA ILE A 267 -3.98 3.27 -30.07
C ILE A 267 -3.60 3.95 -31.39
N GLY A 268 -3.04 3.17 -32.32
CA GLY A 268 -2.75 3.59 -33.69
C GLY A 268 -3.98 3.45 -34.58
N PHE A 269 -4.79 4.51 -34.67
CA PHE A 269 -6.08 4.49 -35.34
C PHE A 269 -5.97 4.73 -36.85
N ASP A 270 -6.37 3.74 -37.66
CA ASP A 270 -6.30 3.82 -39.14
C ASP A 270 -4.93 4.30 -39.67
N VAL A 271 -3.87 3.71 -39.11
CA VAL A 271 -2.47 4.05 -39.43
C VAL A 271 -1.89 3.17 -40.54
N ASN A 272 -0.95 3.74 -41.29
CA ASN A 272 -0.11 2.99 -42.23
C ASN A 272 0.99 2.18 -41.50
N ASN A 273 1.74 1.35 -42.23
CA ASN A 273 2.76 0.47 -41.64
C ASN A 273 3.91 1.22 -40.94
N THR A 274 4.31 2.39 -41.44
CA THR A 274 5.41 3.18 -40.85
C THR A 274 4.98 3.77 -39.51
N ALA A 275 3.83 4.44 -39.48
CA ALA A 275 3.25 4.98 -38.26
C ALA A 275 2.93 3.86 -37.26
N SER A 276 2.35 2.75 -37.72
CA SER A 276 2.07 1.57 -36.88
C SER A 276 3.32 1.04 -36.19
N LYS A 277 4.44 0.95 -36.92
CA LYS A 277 5.71 0.49 -36.35
C LYS A 277 6.21 1.44 -35.25
N GLN A 278 6.23 2.75 -35.51
CA GLN A 278 6.68 3.72 -34.51
C GLN A 278 5.78 3.74 -33.27
N LEU A 279 4.46 3.74 -33.46
CA LEU A 279 3.48 3.72 -32.36
C LEU A 279 3.57 2.44 -31.51
N LYS A 280 3.84 1.28 -32.14
CA LYS A 280 4.13 0.05 -31.42
C LYS A 280 5.44 0.12 -30.63
N GLU A 281 6.49 0.71 -31.20
CA GLU A 281 7.76 0.90 -30.49
C GLU A 281 7.59 1.83 -29.27
N ILE A 282 6.68 2.81 -29.33
CA ILE A 282 6.33 3.67 -28.19
C ILE A 282 5.67 2.86 -27.08
N SER A 283 4.67 2.02 -27.38
CA SER A 283 3.99 1.23 -26.35
C SER A 283 4.96 0.26 -25.66
N VAL A 284 5.80 -0.43 -26.43
CA VAL A 284 6.83 -1.33 -25.90
C VAL A 284 7.83 -0.58 -25.02
N ALA A 285 8.28 0.61 -25.44
CA ALA A 285 9.17 1.44 -24.64
C ALA A 285 8.49 1.97 -23.36
N GLY A 286 7.17 2.13 -23.40
CA GLY A 286 6.33 2.60 -22.32
C GLY A 286 5.69 1.50 -21.47
N ASN A 287 6.15 0.24 -21.60
CA ASN A 287 5.59 -0.93 -20.93
C ASN A 287 4.06 -1.02 -21.03
N GLY A 288 3.52 -0.91 -22.24
CA GLY A 288 2.08 -1.01 -22.48
C GLY A 288 1.72 -1.54 -23.87
N ASP A 289 0.42 -1.63 -24.10
CA ASP A 289 -0.14 -2.39 -25.21
C ASP A 289 -0.27 -1.52 -26.47
N TYR A 290 -0.13 -2.16 -27.64
CA TYR A 290 -0.37 -1.51 -28.92
C TYR A 290 -1.64 -2.05 -29.60
N TYR A 291 -2.55 -1.14 -29.92
CA TYR A 291 -3.78 -1.41 -30.65
C TYR A 291 -3.76 -0.76 -32.03
N SER A 292 -4.29 -1.46 -33.05
CA SER A 292 -4.39 -0.91 -34.42
C SER A 292 -5.81 -1.02 -35.00
N PRO A 293 -6.80 -0.35 -34.39
CA PRO A 293 -8.16 -0.36 -34.91
C PRO A 293 -8.22 0.31 -36.28
N LYS A 294 -8.97 -0.30 -37.21
CA LYS A 294 -9.12 0.18 -38.60
C LYS A 294 -10.40 0.96 -38.86
N ASN A 295 -11.29 1.06 -37.89
CA ASN A 295 -12.55 1.78 -37.99
C ASN A 295 -13.07 2.13 -36.59
N ALA A 296 -14.17 2.90 -36.54
CA ALA A 296 -14.75 3.38 -35.29
C ALA A 296 -15.21 2.24 -34.35
N ASP A 297 -15.72 1.14 -34.90
CA ASP A 297 -16.23 0.01 -34.10
C ASP A 297 -15.08 -0.75 -33.42
N GLU A 298 -14.01 -1.02 -34.15
CA GLU A 298 -12.77 -1.59 -33.59
C GLU A 298 -12.15 -0.64 -32.56
N LEU A 299 -12.18 0.68 -32.80
CA LEU A 299 -11.66 1.67 -31.86
C LEU A 299 -12.45 1.67 -30.55
N SER A 300 -13.77 1.62 -30.61
CA SER A 300 -14.62 1.44 -29.41
C SER A 300 -14.30 0.13 -28.69
N SER A 301 -14.11 -0.97 -29.42
CA SER A 301 -13.83 -2.29 -28.84
C SER A 301 -12.50 -2.33 -28.07
N VAL A 302 -11.50 -1.54 -28.48
CA VAL A 302 -10.24 -1.39 -27.72
C VAL A 302 -10.52 -0.84 -26.33
N PHE A 303 -11.29 0.24 -26.22
CA PHE A 303 -11.61 0.85 -24.93
C PHE A 303 -12.56 -0.01 -24.09
N ASP A 304 -13.43 -0.81 -24.71
CA ASP A 304 -14.27 -1.78 -24.00
C ASP A 304 -13.43 -2.88 -23.34
N ASN A 305 -12.40 -3.41 -24.03
CA ASN A 305 -11.49 -4.40 -23.46
C ASN A 305 -10.62 -3.80 -22.35
N GLU A 306 -10.09 -2.59 -22.58
CA GLU A 306 -9.30 -1.86 -21.57
C GLU A 306 -10.13 -1.53 -20.33
N LYS A 307 -11.42 -1.25 -20.51
CA LYS A 307 -12.35 -1.04 -19.40
C LYS A 307 -12.46 -2.30 -18.52
N GLU A 308 -12.71 -3.47 -19.11
CA GLU A 308 -12.82 -4.71 -18.32
C GLU A 308 -11.50 -5.03 -17.63
N LYS A 309 -10.38 -4.75 -18.29
CA LYS A 309 -9.05 -4.90 -17.72
C LYS A 309 -8.82 -4.01 -16.49
N ILE A 310 -9.06 -2.70 -16.61
CA ILE A 310 -8.79 -1.78 -15.50
C ILE A 310 -9.63 -2.18 -14.27
N LYS A 311 -10.91 -2.44 -14.49
CA LYS A 311 -11.86 -2.84 -13.44
C LYS A 311 -11.43 -4.12 -12.71
N ALA A 312 -11.00 -5.10 -13.48
CA ALA A 312 -10.49 -6.36 -12.99
C ALA A 312 -9.36 -6.22 -11.96
N PHE A 313 -8.36 -5.44 -12.34
CA PHE A 313 -7.17 -5.25 -11.54
C PHE A 313 -7.47 -4.65 -10.16
N ASP A 314 -8.41 -3.71 -10.08
CA ASP A 314 -8.72 -3.08 -8.79
C ASP A 314 -9.66 -3.86 -7.89
N GLU A 315 -10.56 -4.69 -8.43
CA GLU A 315 -11.28 -5.66 -7.61
C GLU A 315 -10.32 -6.56 -6.84
N TYR A 316 -9.30 -7.04 -7.55
CA TYR A 316 -8.24 -7.83 -6.96
C TYR A 316 -7.47 -7.03 -5.89
N LYS A 317 -7.00 -5.82 -6.20
CA LYS A 317 -6.30 -4.95 -5.24
C LYS A 317 -7.13 -4.65 -4.00
N MET A 318 -8.44 -4.42 -4.17
CA MET A 318 -9.36 -4.18 -3.05
C MET A 318 -9.58 -5.42 -2.20
N CYS A 319 -9.78 -6.60 -2.81
CA CYS A 319 -9.87 -7.84 -2.06
C CYS A 319 -8.62 -8.02 -1.18
N MET A 320 -7.43 -7.84 -1.76
CA MET A 320 -6.16 -7.96 -1.06
C MET A 320 -6.05 -6.95 0.10
N THR A 321 -6.46 -5.71 -0.12
CA THR A 321 -6.50 -4.67 0.92
C THR A 321 -7.44 -5.06 2.07
N TYR A 322 -8.60 -5.63 1.77
CA TYR A 322 -9.52 -6.11 2.81
C TYR A 322 -8.98 -7.31 3.57
N ALA A 323 -8.34 -8.25 2.87
CA ALA A 323 -7.72 -9.43 3.46
C ALA A 323 -6.58 -9.03 4.41
N GLU A 324 -5.72 -8.09 4.02
CA GLU A 324 -4.67 -7.52 4.87
C GLU A 324 -5.25 -6.84 6.12
N ASN A 325 -6.26 -5.98 5.96
CA ASN A 325 -6.92 -5.34 7.09
C ASN A 325 -7.57 -6.38 8.03
N GLY A 326 -8.24 -7.40 7.48
CA GLY A 326 -8.81 -8.50 8.23
C GLY A 326 -7.77 -9.25 9.05
N ALA A 327 -6.66 -9.64 8.43
CA ALA A 327 -5.54 -10.31 9.10
C ALA A 327 -4.96 -9.46 10.25
N SER A 328 -4.85 -8.15 10.06
CA SER A 328 -4.41 -7.23 11.12
C SER A 328 -5.34 -7.25 12.33
N TRP A 329 -6.66 -7.24 12.10
CA TRP A 329 -7.67 -7.36 13.15
C TRP A 329 -7.63 -8.71 13.86
N ASP A 330 -7.53 -9.81 13.11
CA ASP A 330 -7.48 -11.17 13.66
C ASP A 330 -6.24 -11.37 14.54
N VAL A 331 -5.09 -10.86 14.10
CA VAL A 331 -3.84 -10.89 14.88
C VAL A 331 -3.98 -10.08 16.17
N SER A 332 -4.56 -8.88 16.11
CA SER A 332 -4.79 -8.07 17.29
C SER A 332 -5.73 -8.75 18.31
N ASN A 333 -6.79 -9.40 17.83
CA ASN A 333 -7.73 -10.13 18.68
C ASN A 333 -7.08 -11.37 19.29
N ALA A 334 -6.38 -12.17 18.49
CA ALA A 334 -5.68 -13.36 18.96
C ALA A 334 -4.63 -13.00 20.03
N VAL A 335 -3.80 -11.97 19.80
CA VAL A 335 -2.83 -11.51 20.81
C VAL A 335 -3.53 -11.15 22.12
N THR A 336 -4.68 -10.47 22.06
CA THR A 336 -5.45 -10.06 23.24
C THR A 336 -6.02 -11.27 23.98
N ASP A 337 -6.72 -12.15 23.26
CA ASP A 337 -7.38 -13.33 23.83
C ASP A 337 -6.37 -14.34 24.38
N GLU A 338 -5.29 -14.60 23.65
CA GLU A 338 -4.19 -15.48 24.05
C GLU A 338 -3.50 -14.96 25.31
N THR A 339 -3.15 -13.67 25.34
CA THR A 339 -2.53 -13.03 26.52
C THR A 339 -3.44 -13.15 27.73
N PHE A 340 -4.73 -12.85 27.55
CA PHE A 340 -5.71 -12.92 28.64
C PHE A 340 -5.90 -14.35 29.17
N CYS A 341 -6.01 -15.33 28.27
CA CYS A 341 -6.12 -16.74 28.62
C CYS A 341 -4.88 -17.25 29.38
N LEU A 342 -3.67 -16.95 28.87
CA LEU A 342 -2.41 -17.38 29.47
C LEU A 342 -2.19 -16.74 30.84
N SER A 343 -2.48 -15.43 30.97
CA SER A 343 -2.34 -14.70 32.25
C SER A 343 -3.37 -15.17 33.28
N GLY A 344 -4.59 -15.49 32.86
CA GLY A 344 -5.66 -15.99 33.74
C GLY A 344 -5.36 -17.38 34.32
N LYS A 345 -4.58 -18.20 33.60
CA LYS A 345 -4.11 -19.50 34.05
C LYS A 345 -3.10 -19.36 35.21
N LEU A 346 -2.14 -18.42 35.12
CA LEU A 346 -1.13 -18.15 36.17
C LEU A 346 -1.53 -17.10 37.22
N THR A 347 -2.76 -17.12 37.73
CA THR A 347 -3.22 -16.11 38.71
C THR A 347 -2.65 -16.33 40.12
N SER A 348 -2.34 -15.22 40.80
CA SER A 348 -1.85 -15.21 42.19
C SER A 348 -2.84 -15.85 43.19
N GLU A 349 -4.14 -15.82 42.89
CA GLU A 349 -5.18 -16.48 43.67
C GLU A 349 -5.04 -18.01 43.62
N ARG A 350 -4.77 -18.57 42.43
CA ARG A 350 -4.52 -20.00 42.25
C ARG A 350 -3.25 -20.44 42.96
N PHE A 351 -2.19 -19.62 42.88
CA PHE A 351 -0.97 -19.87 43.62
C PHE A 351 -1.17 -19.84 45.14
N SER A 352 -1.93 -18.87 45.63
CA SER A 352 -2.23 -18.75 47.07
C SER A 352 -3.05 -19.96 47.56
N SER A 353 -3.97 -20.46 46.73
CA SER A 353 -4.69 -21.71 47.02
C SER A 353 -3.75 -22.92 47.02
N ALA A 354 -2.83 -23.00 46.06
CA ALA A 354 -1.86 -24.10 45.98
C ALA A 354 -0.93 -24.16 47.21
N LEU A 355 -0.45 -23.01 47.69
CA LEU A 355 0.39 -22.91 48.90
C LEU A 355 -0.30 -23.45 50.16
N ALA A 356 -1.63 -23.47 50.22
CA ALA A 356 -2.37 -23.98 51.37
C ALA A 356 -2.30 -25.51 51.50
N ASP A 357 -2.05 -26.22 50.40
CA ASP A 357 -2.07 -27.69 50.33
C ASP A 357 -0.65 -28.32 50.42
N VAL A 358 0.39 -27.50 50.57
CA VAL A 358 1.80 -27.91 50.52
C VAL A 358 2.40 -27.90 51.93
N PRO A 359 3.31 -28.83 52.29
CA PRO A 359 4.04 -28.78 53.56
C PRO A 359 4.70 -27.43 53.79
N SER A 360 4.58 -26.90 55.02
CA SER A 360 5.05 -25.55 55.39
C SER A 360 6.54 -25.34 55.13
N GLU A 361 7.32 -26.41 55.25
CA GLU A 361 8.76 -26.49 55.02
C GLU A 361 9.13 -26.27 53.54
N CYS A 362 8.21 -26.53 52.61
CA CYS A 362 8.42 -26.36 51.17
C CYS A 362 7.89 -25.02 50.61
N GLY A 363 7.31 -24.16 51.44
CA GLY A 363 6.66 -22.92 50.97
C GLY A 363 7.59 -21.93 50.28
N SER A 364 8.84 -21.79 50.75
CA SER A 364 9.85 -20.92 50.11
C SER A 364 10.24 -21.44 48.73
N TYR A 365 10.46 -22.75 48.61
CA TYR A 365 10.77 -23.42 47.35
C TYR A 365 9.64 -23.25 46.32
N PHE A 366 8.39 -23.47 46.73
CA PHE A 366 7.21 -23.23 45.88
C PHE A 366 7.11 -21.78 45.40
N THR A 367 7.40 -20.82 46.28
CA THR A 367 7.37 -19.38 45.93
C THR A 367 8.44 -19.02 44.91
N GLU A 368 9.64 -19.57 45.04
CA GLU A 368 10.73 -19.36 44.09
C GLU A 368 10.41 -19.98 42.73
N ARG A 369 10.03 -21.27 42.70
CA ARG A 369 9.66 -21.95 41.44
C ARG A 369 8.43 -21.35 40.77
N TYR A 370 7.47 -20.82 41.53
CA TYR A 370 6.34 -20.09 40.94
C TYR A 370 6.78 -18.80 40.25
N LYS A 371 7.65 -18.01 40.88
CA LYS A 371 8.21 -16.79 40.25
C LYS A 371 8.98 -17.11 38.98
N GLU A 372 9.75 -18.19 38.97
CA GLU A 372 10.43 -18.65 37.76
C GLU A 372 9.43 -18.98 36.65
N ARG A 373 8.35 -19.69 36.95
CA ARG A 373 7.28 -20.00 35.98
C ARG A 373 6.55 -18.75 35.48
N ASP A 374 6.28 -17.79 36.35
CA ASP A 374 5.63 -16.52 36.01
C ASP A 374 6.49 -15.68 35.06
N ASN A 375 7.81 -15.62 35.33
CA ASN A 375 8.77 -15.00 34.42
C ASN A 375 8.83 -15.72 33.06
N LEU A 376 8.93 -17.05 33.06
CA LEU A 376 8.93 -17.85 31.83
C LEU A 376 7.65 -17.67 31.02
N MET A 377 6.49 -17.54 31.67
CA MET A 377 5.23 -17.26 30.98
C MET A 377 5.22 -15.85 30.40
N SER A 378 5.71 -14.86 31.14
CA SER A 378 5.82 -13.49 30.64
C SER A 378 6.68 -13.44 29.38
N ASP A 379 7.83 -14.13 29.38
CA ASP A 379 8.69 -14.26 28.21
C ASP A 379 7.98 -15.02 27.06
N PHE A 380 7.21 -16.07 27.39
CA PHE A 380 6.44 -16.80 26.39
C PHE A 380 5.36 -15.93 25.74
N ILE A 381 4.61 -15.15 26.52
CA ILE A 381 3.57 -14.23 26.02
C ILE A 381 4.17 -13.16 25.10
N GLU A 382 5.30 -12.57 25.49
CA GLU A 382 5.98 -11.57 24.65
C GLU A 382 6.50 -12.19 23.35
N ASN A 383 7.08 -13.40 23.40
CA ASN A 383 7.51 -14.11 22.19
C ASN A 383 6.33 -14.51 21.30
N LEU A 384 5.21 -14.95 21.88
CA LEU A 384 4.00 -15.29 21.15
C LEU A 384 3.45 -14.04 20.44
N ARG A 385 3.34 -12.91 21.15
CA ARG A 385 2.94 -11.62 20.57
C ARG A 385 3.85 -11.22 19.40
N ALA A 386 5.17 -11.30 19.59
CA ALA A 386 6.13 -10.98 18.55
C ALA A 386 5.98 -11.89 17.33
N GLY A 387 5.78 -13.19 17.54
CA GLY A 387 5.51 -14.16 16.47
C GLY A 387 4.25 -13.81 15.68
N ARG A 388 3.14 -13.46 16.36
CA ARG A 388 1.89 -13.06 15.71
C ARG A 388 2.04 -11.84 14.81
N PHE A 389 2.77 -10.82 15.28
CA PHE A 389 3.05 -9.65 14.44
C PHE A 389 3.98 -9.98 13.28
N GLN A 390 4.93 -10.89 13.46
CA GLN A 390 5.79 -11.35 12.36
C GLN A 390 4.99 -12.13 11.30
N ASP A 391 4.05 -12.97 11.72
CA ASP A 391 3.15 -13.71 10.80
C ASP A 391 2.32 -12.73 9.95
N PHE A 392 1.81 -11.65 10.57
CA PHE A 392 1.13 -10.57 9.85
C PHE A 392 2.05 -9.84 8.87
N GLU A 393 3.26 -9.47 9.30
CA GLU A 393 4.24 -8.79 8.43
C GLU A 393 4.57 -9.64 7.20
N ASN A 394 4.81 -10.95 7.39
CA ASN A 394 5.09 -11.86 6.28
C ASN A 394 3.90 -11.94 5.31
N TYR A 395 2.67 -12.04 5.84
CA TYR A 395 1.45 -12.08 5.02
C TYR A 395 1.21 -10.77 4.26
N SER A 396 1.45 -9.62 4.89
CA SER A 396 1.39 -8.31 4.25
C SER A 396 2.42 -8.18 3.11
N ASP A 397 3.66 -8.64 3.35
CA ASP A 397 4.70 -8.67 2.32
C ASP A 397 4.32 -9.58 1.14
N GLU A 398 3.73 -10.76 1.41
CA GLU A 398 3.21 -11.67 0.38
C GLU A 398 2.08 -11.03 -0.43
N ILE A 399 1.12 -10.36 0.22
CA ILE A 399 0.04 -9.62 -0.44
C ILE A 399 0.62 -8.56 -1.38
N ASN A 400 1.56 -7.76 -0.88
CA ASN A 400 2.17 -6.68 -1.66
C ASN A 400 2.95 -7.21 -2.85
N GLN A 401 3.61 -8.36 -2.72
CA GLN A 401 4.29 -9.02 -3.82
C GLN A 401 3.30 -9.55 -4.86
N GLN A 402 2.21 -10.20 -4.44
CA GLN A 402 1.18 -10.70 -5.36
C GLN A 402 0.49 -9.57 -6.13
N ILE A 403 0.25 -8.41 -5.50
CA ILE A 403 -0.26 -7.23 -6.21
C ILE A 403 0.74 -6.79 -7.27
N LYS A 404 2.03 -6.68 -6.94
CA LYS A 404 3.07 -6.29 -7.89
C LYS A 404 3.21 -7.27 -9.06
N ASP A 405 3.17 -8.57 -8.79
CA ASP A 405 3.28 -9.60 -9.82
C ASP A 405 2.10 -9.52 -10.80
N VAL A 406 0.89 -9.29 -10.28
CA VAL A 406 -0.30 -9.09 -11.12
C VAL A 406 -0.22 -7.76 -11.86
N GLU A 407 0.23 -6.67 -11.24
CA GLU A 407 0.50 -5.40 -11.94
C GLU A 407 1.46 -5.62 -13.12
N GLU A 408 2.59 -6.27 -12.89
CA GLU A 408 3.57 -6.53 -13.95
C GLU A 408 2.97 -7.38 -15.08
N GLU A 409 2.26 -8.46 -14.79
CA GLU A 409 1.62 -9.31 -15.80
C GLU A 409 0.53 -8.57 -16.59
N PHE A 410 -0.28 -7.78 -15.89
CA PHE A 410 -1.41 -7.09 -16.49
C PHE A 410 -1.02 -6.02 -17.51
N PHE A 411 0.19 -5.50 -17.37
CA PHE A 411 0.69 -4.38 -18.16
C PHE A 411 1.94 -4.74 -19.01
N SER A 412 2.24 -6.03 -19.22
CA SER A 412 3.44 -6.46 -19.94
C SER A 412 3.23 -7.21 -21.28
N ASP A 413 2.00 -7.34 -21.79
CA ASP A 413 1.69 -8.20 -22.96
C ASP A 413 1.52 -7.49 -24.33
#